data_AF-A0A3C1HXC3-F1
#
_entry.id   AF-A0A3C1HXC3-F1
#
_cell.length_a   1.000
_cell.length_b   1.000
_cell.length_c   1.000
_cell.angle_alpha   90.00
_cell.angle_beta   90.00
_cell.angle_gamma   90.00
#
_symmetry.space_group_name_H-M   'P 1'
#
loop_
_entity.id
_entity.type
_entity.pdbx_description
1 polymer ?
#
loop_
_entity_poly.entity_id
_entity_poly.type
_entity_poly.pdbx_seq_one_letter_code
_entity_poly.pdbx_strand_id
1 'polypeptide(L)'
;MEEKGLSFLFAKTFYVDNHISIQQYFQPLELLDGQSFEIDPKADTSLIPNMYEETLSLLDTEFDSFDLKDSSNYGLNNANQLVFIDYGMSKQLYETEWVPLAEVGVLPQIDFATCRVCGLEKELRMYGDNDDDKRCYACGKE
;
A
#
# COMPACT_ATOMS: atom_id res chain seq x y z
N MET A 1 -5.33 18.68 5.05
CA MET A 1 -4.46 18.08 6.08
C MET A 1 -3.80 19.12 6.97
N GLU A 2 -3.11 20.12 6.42
CA GLU A 2 -2.44 21.17 7.22
C GLU A 2 -3.41 21.98 8.08
N GLU A 3 -4.55 22.43 7.53
CA GLU A 3 -5.59 23.13 8.29
C GLU A 3 -6.22 22.29 9.41
N LYS A 4 -6.19 20.96 9.28
CA LYS A 4 -6.67 20.01 10.30
C LYS A 4 -5.57 19.62 11.30
N GLY A 5 -4.36 20.19 11.18
CA GLY A 5 -3.22 19.87 12.05
C GLY A 5 -2.60 18.48 11.83
N LEU A 6 -2.94 17.80 10.73
CA LEU A 6 -2.54 16.41 10.45
C LEU A 6 -1.27 16.30 9.58
N SER A 7 -0.69 17.41 9.15
CA SER A 7 0.41 17.41 8.16
C SER A 7 1.63 16.59 8.59
N PHE A 8 1.88 16.44 9.88
CA PHE A 8 2.98 15.65 10.41
C PHE A 8 2.86 14.13 10.14
N LEU A 9 1.66 13.65 9.80
CA LEU A 9 1.39 12.26 9.45
C LEU A 9 1.73 11.93 7.99
N PHE A 10 1.98 12.95 7.16
CA PHE A 10 2.17 12.79 5.73
C PHE A 10 3.57 13.20 5.31
N ALA A 11 4.10 12.52 4.30
CA ALA A 11 5.29 12.98 3.61
C ALA A 11 5.03 14.37 3.02
N LYS A 12 5.92 15.32 3.32
CA LYS A 12 5.74 16.70 2.85
C LYS A 12 5.80 16.73 1.33
N THR A 13 4.70 17.14 0.69
CA THR A 13 4.67 17.44 -0.74
C THR A 13 5.35 18.78 -1.02
N PHE A 14 6.37 18.77 -1.86
CA PHE A 14 7.07 19.98 -2.32
C PHE A 14 6.49 20.54 -3.61
N TYR A 15 5.97 19.66 -4.47
CA TYR A 15 5.37 20.01 -5.75
C TYR A 15 4.33 18.97 -6.14
N VAL A 16 3.23 19.40 -6.75
CA VAL A 16 2.24 18.51 -7.35
C VAL A 16 1.60 19.20 -8.53
N ASP A 17 1.44 18.46 -9.63
CA ASP A 17 0.59 18.82 -10.76
C ASP A 17 -0.19 17.59 -11.26
N ASN A 18 -0.81 17.68 -12.43
CA ASN A 18 -1.61 16.59 -12.99
C ASN A 18 -0.78 15.38 -13.48
N HIS A 19 0.55 15.45 -13.46
CA HIS A 19 1.45 14.42 -13.99
C HIS A 19 2.41 13.89 -12.93
N ILE A 20 2.89 14.74 -12.03
CA ILE A 20 3.91 14.38 -11.05
C ILE A 20 3.59 14.94 -9.67
N SER A 21 4.00 14.17 -8.66
CA SER A 21 4.09 14.61 -7.27
C SER A 21 5.53 14.43 -6.80
N ILE A 22 6.09 15.48 -6.19
CA ILE A 22 7.41 15.45 -5.55
C ILE A 22 7.20 15.60 -4.06
N GLN A 23 7.58 14.58 -3.30
CA GLN A 23 7.43 14.55 -1.86
C GLN A 23 8.75 14.27 -1.15
N GLN A 24 8.81 14.61 0.13
CA GLN A 24 9.91 14.21 1.00
C GLN A 24 10.03 12.69 1.00
N TYR A 25 11.25 12.22 0.75
CA TYR A 25 11.55 10.80 0.80
C TYR A 25 11.60 10.33 2.25
N PHE A 26 10.89 9.24 2.52
CA PHE A 26 11.06 8.40 3.70
C PHE A 26 11.38 6.99 3.21
N GLN A 27 12.24 6.29 3.94
CA GLN A 27 12.49 4.88 3.68
C GLN A 27 11.17 4.11 3.93
N PRO A 28 10.66 3.36 2.93
CA PRO A 28 9.50 2.50 3.15
C PRO A 28 9.76 1.47 4.24
N LEU A 29 8.70 0.97 4.87
CA LEU A 29 8.81 -0.14 5.81
C LEU A 29 9.47 -1.36 5.16
N GLU A 30 10.30 -2.06 5.94
CA GLU A 30 10.91 -3.30 5.48
C GLU A 30 9.83 -4.37 5.30
N LEU A 31 9.94 -5.11 4.20
CA LEU A 31 9.07 -6.25 3.92
C LEU A 31 9.32 -7.36 4.94
N LEU A 32 8.25 -7.99 5.44
CA LEU A 32 8.35 -9.17 6.29
C LEU A 32 8.34 -10.41 5.40
N ASP A 33 9.40 -11.22 5.50
CA ASP A 33 9.61 -12.38 4.62
C ASP A 33 9.48 -12.06 3.11
N GLY A 34 9.84 -10.83 2.73
CA GLY A 34 9.80 -10.34 1.35
C GLY A 34 8.41 -9.98 0.84
N GLN A 35 7.45 -9.74 1.74
CA GLN A 35 6.05 -9.39 1.41
C GLN A 35 5.61 -8.14 2.16
N SER A 36 4.64 -7.41 1.60
CA SER A 36 3.94 -6.38 2.37
C SER A 36 3.07 -7.04 3.45
N PHE A 37 2.69 -6.26 4.45
CA PHE A 37 1.77 -6.67 5.50
C PHE A 37 0.78 -5.55 5.80
N GLU A 38 -0.38 -5.91 6.34
CA GLU A 38 -1.34 -4.93 6.83
C GLU A 38 -0.88 -4.40 8.20
N ILE A 39 -0.87 -3.07 8.36
CA ILE A 39 -0.59 -2.43 9.65
C ILE A 39 -1.69 -2.81 10.65
N ASP A 40 -1.32 -3.39 11.79
CA ASP A 40 -2.23 -3.72 12.89
C ASP A 40 -2.06 -2.69 14.03
N PRO A 41 -3.04 -1.79 14.27
CA PRO A 41 -2.97 -0.79 15.33
C PRO A 41 -2.73 -1.37 16.74
N LYS A 42 -3.10 -2.64 16.97
CA LYS A 42 -2.92 -3.32 18.25
C LYS A 42 -1.53 -3.94 18.39
N ALA A 43 -0.96 -4.45 17.30
CA ALA A 43 0.37 -5.06 17.32
C ALA A 43 1.47 -4.00 17.15
N ASP A 44 1.22 -2.96 16.35
CA ASP A 44 2.19 -1.96 15.91
C ASP A 44 2.11 -0.65 16.70
N THR A 45 1.56 -0.69 17.91
CA THR A 45 1.19 0.52 18.67
C THR A 45 2.35 1.49 18.91
N SER A 46 3.60 1.00 18.93
CA SER A 46 4.80 1.84 19.05
C SER A 46 5.11 2.67 17.80
N LEU A 47 4.64 2.23 16.63
CA LEU A 47 4.82 2.92 15.35
C LEU A 47 3.66 3.89 15.08
N ILE A 48 2.48 3.63 15.64
CA ILE A 48 1.26 4.39 15.36
C ILE A 48 1.33 5.78 15.99
N PRO A 49 1.35 6.86 15.18
CA PRO A 49 1.30 8.22 15.71
C PRO A 49 -0.11 8.57 16.22
N ASN A 50 -0.20 9.62 17.02
CA ASN A 50 -1.49 10.18 17.42
C ASN A 50 -2.31 10.60 16.19
N MET A 51 -3.64 10.47 16.27
CA MET A 51 -4.59 10.80 15.19
C MET A 51 -4.51 9.92 13.93
N TYR A 52 -3.76 8.83 13.96
CA TYR A 52 -3.67 7.87 12.84
C TYR A 52 -5.05 7.33 12.40
N GLU A 53 -5.84 6.79 13.32
CA GLU A 53 -7.18 6.24 13.01
C GLU A 53 -8.15 7.29 12.48
N GLU A 54 -8.12 8.50 13.04
CA GLU A 54 -8.92 9.63 12.55
C GLU A 54 -8.51 10.01 11.13
N THR A 55 -7.21 9.98 10.85
CA THR A 55 -6.66 10.27 9.52
C THR A 55 -7.00 9.20 8.51
N LEU A 56 -6.98 7.91 8.88
CA LEU A 56 -7.44 6.83 8.03
C LEU A 56 -8.92 6.99 7.69
N SER A 57 -9.78 7.25 8.68
CA SER A 57 -11.19 7.48 8.45
C SER A 57 -11.43 8.68 7.54
N LEU A 58 -10.63 9.73 7.67
CA LEU A 58 -10.71 10.92 6.84
C LEU A 58 -10.34 10.61 5.38
N LEU A 59 -9.22 9.92 5.16
CA LEU A 59 -8.76 9.51 3.82
C LEU A 59 -9.78 8.58 3.14
N ASP A 60 -10.32 7.62 3.90
CA ASP A 60 -11.30 6.66 3.39
C ASP A 60 -12.62 7.34 2.99
N THR A 61 -13.12 8.27 3.80
CA THR A 61 -14.49 8.81 3.64
C THR A 61 -14.56 10.13 2.89
N GLU A 62 -13.58 11.04 3.06
CA GLU A 62 -13.58 12.35 2.39
C GLU A 62 -12.78 12.32 1.08
N PHE A 63 -11.78 11.44 0.96
CA PHE A 63 -10.86 11.40 -0.20
C PHE A 63 -10.98 10.15 -1.07
N ASP A 64 -11.83 9.19 -0.67
CA ASP A 64 -12.00 7.90 -1.35
C ASP A 64 -10.67 7.14 -1.51
N SER A 65 -9.71 7.33 -0.60
CA SER A 65 -8.40 6.70 -0.72
C SER A 65 -8.49 5.18 -0.57
N PHE A 66 -7.67 4.46 -1.34
CA PHE A 66 -7.62 3.00 -1.39
C PHE A 66 -6.34 2.45 -0.73
N ASP A 67 -6.43 1.19 -0.29
CA ASP A 67 -5.32 0.38 0.23
C ASP A 67 -4.50 1.03 1.36
N LEU A 68 -5.16 1.82 2.20
CA LEU A 68 -4.50 2.71 3.15
C LEU A 68 -3.63 2.00 4.19
N LYS A 69 -3.84 0.71 4.47
CA LYS A 69 -3.16 -0.01 5.55
C LYS A 69 -2.00 -0.90 5.08
N ASP A 70 -1.72 -0.96 3.78
CA ASP A 70 -0.58 -1.72 3.28
C ASP A 70 0.73 -1.07 3.76
N SER A 71 1.63 -1.87 4.34
CA SER A 71 2.92 -1.43 4.88
C SER A 71 3.79 -0.64 3.88
N SER A 72 3.66 -0.91 2.57
CA SER A 72 4.42 -0.23 1.52
C SER A 72 4.00 1.23 1.33
N ASN A 73 2.80 1.60 1.81
CA ASN A 73 2.28 2.96 1.78
C ASN A 73 2.82 3.83 2.94
N TYR A 74 3.70 3.27 3.78
CA TYR A 74 4.28 3.92 4.93
C TYR A 74 5.82 3.96 4.91
N GLY A 75 6.35 5.04 5.47
CA GLY A 75 7.73 5.14 5.91
C GLY A 75 7.82 5.48 7.40
N LEU A 76 9.05 5.52 7.92
CA LEU A 76 9.32 5.89 9.31
C LEU A 76 9.99 7.26 9.41
N ASN A 77 9.47 8.11 10.30
CA ASN A 77 10.13 9.36 10.66
C ASN A 77 11.26 9.15 11.69
N ASN A 78 11.96 10.23 12.05
CA ASN A 78 13.05 10.21 13.03
C ASN A 78 12.62 9.82 14.45
N ALA A 79 11.31 9.87 14.75
CA ALA A 79 10.74 9.41 16.02
C ALA A 79 10.28 7.93 15.95
N ASN A 80 10.60 7.22 14.87
CA ASN A 80 10.18 5.85 14.62
C ASN A 80 8.65 5.68 14.57
N GLN A 81 7.95 6.68 14.03
CA GLN A 81 6.51 6.65 13.82
C GLN A 81 6.17 6.61 12.33
N LEU A 82 5.02 6.00 12.02
CA LEU A 82 4.50 5.88 10.66
C LEU A 82 4.22 7.26 10.06
N VAL A 83 4.58 7.39 8.80
CA VAL A 83 4.24 8.53 7.93
C VAL A 83 3.69 7.96 6.63
N PHE A 84 2.54 8.48 6.19
CA PHE A 84 1.97 8.15 4.89
C PHE A 84 2.87 8.68 3.78
N ILE A 85 3.36 7.78 2.94
CA ILE A 85 4.18 8.09 1.76
C ILE A 85 3.47 7.76 0.46
N ASP A 86 2.42 6.93 0.50
CA ASP A 86 1.48 6.74 -0.60
C ASP A 86 0.06 6.67 -0.05
N TYR A 87 -0.85 7.41 -0.68
CA TYR A 87 -2.24 7.60 -0.26
C TYR A 87 -3.09 8.28 -1.35
N GLY A 88 -2.54 8.42 -2.57
CA GLY A 88 -3.15 9.20 -3.65
C GLY A 88 -4.12 8.41 -4.52
N MET A 89 -4.08 7.08 -4.45
CA MET A 89 -4.98 6.21 -5.20
C MET A 89 -6.39 6.27 -4.63
N SER A 90 -7.40 6.58 -5.46
CA SER A 90 -8.80 6.45 -5.05
C SER A 90 -9.37 5.07 -5.38
N LYS A 91 -10.37 4.62 -4.62
CA LYS A 91 -11.09 3.37 -4.89
C LYS A 91 -11.74 3.41 -6.25
N GLN A 92 -12.38 4.53 -6.59
CA GLN A 92 -12.97 4.71 -7.90
C GLN A 92 -11.95 4.49 -9.02
N LEU A 93 -10.77 5.11 -8.94
CA LEU A 93 -9.74 4.98 -9.98
C LEU A 93 -9.19 3.55 -10.04
N TYR A 94 -8.98 2.93 -8.89
CA TYR A 94 -8.59 1.53 -8.82
C TYR A 94 -9.62 0.61 -9.51
N GLU A 95 -10.92 0.76 -9.19
CA GLU A 95 -11.99 -0.05 -9.77
C GLU A 95 -12.21 0.21 -11.26
N THR A 96 -12.12 1.45 -11.72
CA THR A 96 -12.43 1.79 -13.12
C THR A 96 -11.26 1.63 -14.07
N GLU A 97 -10.02 1.81 -13.59
CA GLU A 97 -8.82 1.80 -14.44
C GLU A 97 -7.93 0.59 -14.18
N TRP A 98 -7.71 0.21 -12.91
CA TRP A 98 -6.77 -0.85 -12.56
C TRP A 98 -7.38 -2.25 -12.66
N VAL A 99 -8.56 -2.46 -12.07
CA VAL A 99 -9.23 -3.77 -12.06
C VAL A 99 -9.40 -4.33 -13.48
N PRO A 100 -9.92 -3.58 -14.49
CA PRO A 100 -10.07 -4.13 -15.83
C PRO A 100 -8.75 -4.55 -16.49
N LEU A 101 -7.67 -3.80 -16.24
CA LEU A 101 -6.34 -4.15 -16.74
C LEU A 101 -5.78 -5.40 -16.04
N ALA A 102 -6.12 -5.57 -14.77
CA ALA A 102 -5.69 -6.70 -13.97
C ALA A 102 -6.44 -7.98 -14.37
N GLU A 103 -7.76 -7.90 -14.61
CA GLU A 103 -8.61 -9.02 -15.07
C GLU A 103 -8.16 -9.59 -16.44
N VAL A 104 -7.67 -8.72 -17.33
CA VAL A 104 -7.12 -9.14 -18.64
C VAL A 104 -5.63 -9.48 -18.62
N GLY A 105 -4.98 -9.41 -17.45
CA GLY A 105 -3.58 -9.79 -17.23
C GLY A 105 -2.54 -8.79 -17.74
N VAL A 106 -2.92 -7.53 -17.98
CA VAL A 106 -1.97 -6.44 -18.28
C VAL A 106 -1.24 -5.98 -17.02
N LEU A 107 -1.98 -5.87 -15.91
CA LEU A 107 -1.42 -5.61 -14.58
C LEU A 107 -1.48 -6.89 -13.72
N PRO A 108 -0.49 -7.14 -12.85
CA PRO A 108 -0.60 -8.21 -11.87
C PRO A 108 -1.59 -7.83 -10.77
N GLN A 109 -2.45 -8.77 -10.39
CA GLN A 109 -3.17 -8.75 -9.12
C GLN A 109 -2.31 -9.44 -8.05
N ILE A 110 -2.42 -8.98 -6.80
CA ILE A 110 -1.78 -9.64 -5.66
C ILE A 110 -2.81 -10.58 -5.02
N ASP A 111 -2.44 -11.86 -4.87
CA ASP A 111 -3.22 -12.87 -4.16
C ASP A 111 -2.33 -13.51 -3.08
N PHE A 112 -2.78 -13.50 -1.82
CA PHE A 112 -2.09 -14.22 -0.74
C PHE A 112 -2.50 -15.68 -0.78
N ALA A 113 -1.60 -16.53 -1.30
CA ALA A 113 -1.89 -17.94 -1.51
C ALA A 113 -0.66 -18.83 -1.31
N THR A 114 -0.90 -20.12 -1.04
CA THR A 114 0.17 -21.10 -0.96
C THR A 114 0.82 -21.33 -2.33
N CYS A 115 2.13 -21.08 -2.43
CA CYS A 115 2.88 -21.39 -3.63
C CYS A 115 2.89 -22.91 -3.89
N ARG A 116 2.48 -23.34 -5.08
CA ARG A 116 2.42 -24.76 -5.45
C ARG A 116 3.77 -25.49 -5.51
N VAL A 117 4.89 -24.75 -5.52
CA VAL A 117 6.24 -25.31 -5.63
C VAL A 117 6.92 -25.41 -4.25
N CYS A 118 6.96 -24.31 -3.49
CA CYS A 118 7.63 -24.33 -2.17
C CYS A 118 6.68 -24.60 -0.99
N GLY A 119 5.36 -24.60 -1.20
CA GLY A 119 4.37 -24.89 -0.18
C GLY A 119 4.19 -23.82 0.89
N LEU A 120 4.80 -22.64 0.73
CA LEU A 120 4.70 -21.52 1.67
C LEU A 120 3.61 -20.55 1.23
N GLU A 121 2.88 -19.98 2.19
CA GLU A 121 1.97 -18.86 1.96
C GLU A 121 2.76 -17.61 1.59
N LYS A 122 2.45 -17.03 0.43
CA LYS A 122 3.16 -15.89 -0.12
C LYS A 122 2.22 -14.97 -0.89
N GLU A 123 2.62 -13.72 -1.03
CA GLU A 123 2.13 -12.78 -2.02
C GLU A 123 2.47 -13.32 -3.42
N LEU A 124 1.43 -13.73 -4.16
CA LEU A 124 1.54 -14.22 -5.51
C LEU A 124 1.02 -13.16 -6.47
N ARG A 125 1.77 -12.90 -7.54
CA ARG A 125 1.30 -12.08 -8.66
C ARG A 125 0.45 -12.94 -9.57
N MET A 126 -0.75 -12.49 -9.92
CA MET A 126 -1.69 -13.18 -10.79
C MET A 126 -1.97 -12.31 -12.01
N TYR A 127 -1.88 -12.88 -13.20
CA TYR A 127 -2.03 -12.16 -14.46
C TYR A 127 -3.34 -12.58 -15.15
N GLY A 128 -4.41 -11.89 -14.80
CA GLY A 128 -5.76 -12.16 -15.30
C GLY A 128 -6.50 -13.21 -14.50
N ASP A 129 -7.83 -13.21 -14.62
CA ASP A 129 -8.73 -13.98 -13.76
C ASP A 129 -8.57 -15.51 -13.88
N ASN A 130 -7.97 -15.96 -14.98
CA ASN A 130 -7.78 -17.37 -15.28
C ASN A 130 -6.31 -17.82 -15.12
N ASP A 131 -5.49 -17.04 -14.43
CA ASP A 131 -4.12 -17.43 -14.13
C ASP A 131 -4.09 -18.53 -13.06
N ASP A 132 -3.94 -19.78 -13.51
CA ASP A 132 -3.80 -20.94 -12.63
C ASP A 132 -2.35 -21.18 -12.15
N ASP A 133 -1.39 -20.35 -12.58
CA ASP A 133 0.01 -20.51 -12.21
C ASP A 133 0.30 -19.94 -10.81
N LYS A 134 -0.17 -20.61 -9.75
CA LYS A 134 0.06 -20.19 -8.37
C LYS A 134 1.49 -20.47 -7.88
N ARG A 135 2.48 -19.79 -8.46
CA ARG A 135 3.90 -19.83 -8.08
C ARG A 135 4.36 -18.47 -7.56
N CYS A 136 5.22 -18.47 -6.55
CA CYS A 136 5.83 -17.22 -6.08
C CYS A 136 6.97 -16.80 -7.01
N TYR A 137 7.37 -15.53 -6.92
CA TYR A 137 8.46 -14.97 -7.73
C TYR A 137 9.75 -15.81 -7.64
N ALA A 138 10.16 -16.17 -6.42
CA ALA A 138 11.33 -17.01 -6.17
C ALA A 138 11.23 -18.44 -6.78
N CYS A 139 10.03 -18.91 -7.10
CA CYS A 139 9.79 -20.19 -7.77
C CYS A 139 9.55 -20.06 -9.28
N GLY A 140 9.88 -18.90 -9.86
CA GLY A 140 9.91 -18.65 -11.30
C GLY A 140 8.58 -18.20 -11.90
N LYS A 141 7.78 -17.44 -11.14
CA LYS A 141 6.71 -16.61 -11.70
C LYS A 141 7.27 -15.21 -11.92
N GLU A 142 7.44 -14.81 -13.18
CA GLU A 142 7.91 -13.46 -13.56
C GLU A 142 6.69 -12.55 -13.80
#